data_AF-A0A7S1DQ59-F1
#
_entry.id   AF-A0A7S1DQ59-F1
#
_cell.length_a   1.000
_cell.length_b   1.000
_cell.length_c   1.000
_cell.angle_alpha   90.00
_cell.angle_beta   90.00
_cell.angle_gamma   90.00
#
_symmetry.space_group_name_H-M   'P 1'
#
loop_
_entity.id
_entity.type
_entity.pdbx_description
1 polymer ?
#
loop_
_entity_poly.entity_id
_entity_poly.type
_entity_poly.pdbx_seq_one_letter_code
_entity_poly.pdbx_strand_id
1 'polypeptide(L)'
;DDWEEPTPRMLPKIGDQYGEVLCMAVIEPSMTASKGLEVLLAVGKTVLTVDLAAVTDHKLAAGPVKAMSVCPNGRMLACFTGEGVVWVLTTDFSKNLSEFPTKSQVPPTQLTWCGTDSVVLYWSKLLLMVGPYGDWVKYSYDEPLCLLPEHDCLRVLTASTHERLQRVPTACAEVLKLGSCTPAAMLLDAKQLLEANDPKADGVLRSILGSLPEAVWGCVLAAVEETDVGLQQALLAAASYGHALMGR
;
A
#
# COMPACT_ATOMS: atom_id res chain seq x y z
N ASP A 1 2.15 -26.62 16.84
CA ASP A 1 3.39 -26.08 17.40
C ASP A 1 3.13 -25.65 18.83
N ASP A 2 4.01 -26.09 19.74
CA ASP A 2 3.98 -25.70 21.15
C ASP A 2 4.66 -24.33 21.25
N TRP A 3 3.86 -23.29 21.55
CA TRP A 3 4.36 -21.94 21.73
C TRP A 3 5.01 -21.73 23.10
N GLU A 4 4.83 -22.67 24.05
CA GLU A 4 5.48 -22.61 25.36
C GLU A 4 6.93 -23.12 25.29
N GLU A 5 7.21 -24.07 24.40
CA GLU A 5 8.57 -24.60 24.14
C GLU A 5 8.94 -24.57 22.64
N PRO A 6 9.16 -23.37 22.06
CA PRO A 6 9.54 -23.27 20.65
C PRO A 6 10.89 -23.96 20.42
N THR A 7 10.99 -24.83 19.41
CA THR A 7 12.24 -25.47 19.00
C THR A 7 12.87 -24.71 17.82
N PRO A 8 13.92 -23.88 18.03
CA PRO A 8 14.49 -23.08 16.96
C PRO A 8 15.15 -23.98 15.92
N ARG A 9 14.92 -23.70 14.63
CA ARG A 9 15.64 -24.34 13.53
C ARG A 9 16.73 -23.40 13.04
N MET A 10 17.98 -23.88 13.10
CA MET A 10 19.13 -23.13 12.61
C MET A 10 19.09 -23.05 11.08
N LEU A 11 19.14 -21.83 10.54
CA LEU A 11 19.35 -21.62 9.11
C LEU A 11 20.83 -21.84 8.74
N PRO A 12 21.14 -22.19 7.48
CA PRO A 12 22.51 -22.30 7.00
C PRO A 12 23.33 -21.04 7.29
N LYS A 13 24.59 -21.22 7.70
CA LYS A 13 25.52 -20.09 7.89
C LYS A 13 25.95 -19.53 6.54
N ILE A 14 26.00 -18.20 6.43
CA ILE A 14 26.67 -17.54 5.32
C ILE A 14 28.18 -17.75 5.44
N GLY A 15 28.88 -17.92 4.32
CA GLY A 15 30.33 -18.10 4.32
C GLY A 15 31.11 -16.81 4.60
N ASP A 16 32.31 -16.93 5.16
CA ASP A 16 33.16 -15.80 5.57
C ASP A 16 33.50 -14.84 4.42
N GLN A 17 33.39 -15.29 3.17
CA GLN A 17 33.62 -14.47 1.97
C GLN A 17 32.66 -13.29 1.82
N TYR A 18 31.49 -13.33 2.47
CA TYR A 18 30.46 -12.29 2.31
C TYR A 18 30.67 -11.07 3.20
N GLY A 19 31.54 -11.17 4.21
CA GLY A 19 31.79 -10.09 5.16
C GLY A 19 30.59 -9.81 6.07
N GLU A 20 30.40 -8.54 6.43
CA GLU A 20 29.37 -8.11 7.38
C GLU A 20 27.98 -7.99 6.75
N VAL A 21 26.96 -8.41 7.49
CA VAL A 21 25.55 -8.21 7.15
C VAL A 21 25.15 -6.77 7.47
N LEU A 22 24.74 -6.04 6.43
CA LEU A 22 24.41 -4.62 6.53
C LEU A 22 22.96 -4.37 6.96
N CYS A 23 22.03 -5.16 6.45
CA CYS A 23 20.63 -5.17 6.87
C CYS A 23 19.96 -6.49 6.48
N MET A 24 18.77 -6.75 7.02
CA MET A 24 18.00 -7.95 6.73
C MET A 24 16.52 -7.63 6.49
N ALA A 25 15.85 -8.52 5.77
CA ALA A 25 14.39 -8.56 5.67
C ALA A 25 13.92 -10.02 5.67
N VAL A 26 12.65 -10.24 6.00
CA VAL A 26 12.08 -11.59 6.14
C VAL A 26 10.86 -11.70 5.24
N ILE A 27 10.74 -12.81 4.52
CA ILE A 27 9.55 -13.21 3.79
C ILE A 27 8.89 -14.34 4.57
N GLU A 28 7.65 -14.12 5.00
CA GLU A 28 6.90 -15.11 5.77
C GLU A 28 6.57 -16.36 4.95
N PRO A 29 6.47 -17.54 5.59
CA PRO A 29 6.07 -18.79 4.93
C PRO A 29 4.73 -18.72 4.17
N SER A 30 3.81 -17.87 4.62
CA SER A 30 2.52 -17.64 3.96
C SER A 30 2.71 -17.07 2.53
N MET A 31 3.76 -16.28 2.34
CA MET A 31 4.07 -15.49 1.15
C MET A 31 5.06 -16.16 0.19
N THR A 32 5.80 -17.17 0.64
CA THR A 32 6.78 -17.88 -0.21
C THR A 32 6.14 -19.02 -1.00
N ALA A 33 6.74 -19.35 -2.15
CA ALA A 33 6.32 -20.51 -2.96
C ALA A 33 6.66 -21.85 -2.27
N SER A 34 7.76 -21.87 -1.52
CA SER A 34 8.25 -23.03 -0.76
C SER A 34 7.43 -23.32 0.49
N LYS A 35 6.58 -22.39 0.94
CA LYS A 35 5.93 -22.40 2.27
C LYS A 35 6.93 -22.47 3.42
N GLY A 36 8.16 -22.05 3.17
CA GLY A 36 9.23 -21.90 4.16
C GLY A 36 9.53 -20.43 4.44
N LEU A 37 10.18 -20.18 5.58
CA LEU A 37 10.75 -18.87 5.90
C LEU A 37 11.92 -18.59 4.96
N GLU A 38 11.93 -17.41 4.34
CA GLU A 38 13.08 -16.92 3.58
C GLU A 38 13.61 -15.64 4.22
N VAL A 39 14.91 -15.60 4.50
CA VAL A 39 15.60 -14.43 5.08
C VAL A 39 16.49 -13.81 4.02
N LEU A 40 16.28 -12.53 3.73
CA LEU A 40 17.08 -11.75 2.82
C LEU A 40 18.17 -11.01 3.61
N LEU A 41 19.44 -11.18 3.22
CA LEU A 41 20.58 -10.55 3.87
C LEU A 41 21.34 -9.68 2.87
N ALA A 42 21.45 -8.39 3.15
CA ALA A 42 22.30 -7.49 2.36
C ALA A 42 23.75 -7.59 2.83
N VAL A 43 24.66 -7.93 1.92
CA VAL A 43 26.10 -8.10 2.17
C VAL A 43 26.89 -7.47 1.02
N GLY A 44 27.85 -6.60 1.34
CA GLY A 44 28.67 -5.92 0.32
C GLY A 44 27.82 -5.21 -0.76
N LYS A 45 27.81 -5.75 -1.98
CA LYS A 45 27.01 -5.27 -3.14
C LYS A 45 26.03 -6.31 -3.68
N THR A 46 25.58 -7.22 -2.83
CA THR A 46 24.62 -8.26 -3.20
C THR A 46 23.62 -8.51 -2.07
N VAL A 47 22.58 -9.27 -2.37
CA VAL A 47 21.61 -9.78 -1.40
C VAL A 47 21.62 -11.30 -1.48
N LEU A 48 21.66 -11.95 -0.33
CA LEU A 48 21.54 -13.38 -0.19
C LEU A 48 20.12 -13.75 0.23
N THR A 49 19.56 -14.81 -0.32
CA THR A 49 18.40 -15.50 0.27
C THR A 49 18.90 -16.69 1.07
N VAL A 50 18.48 -16.77 2.33
CA VAL A 50 18.76 -17.89 3.23
C VAL A 50 17.44 -18.54 3.62
N ASP A 51 17.31 -19.81 3.27
CA ASP A 51 16.19 -20.67 3.68
C ASP A 51 16.72 -21.93 4.39
N LEU A 52 15.84 -22.87 4.74
CA LEU A 52 16.26 -24.11 5.41
C LEU A 52 17.15 -25.02 4.53
N ALA A 53 17.11 -24.86 3.21
CA ALA A 53 17.82 -25.72 2.27
C ALA A 53 19.22 -25.18 1.94
N ALA A 54 19.35 -23.87 1.69
CA ALA A 54 20.58 -23.29 1.17
C ALA A 54 20.72 -21.77 1.44
N VAL A 55 21.93 -21.29 1.15
CA VAL A 55 22.21 -19.86 0.94
C VAL A 55 22.34 -19.63 -0.57
N THR A 56 21.56 -18.71 -1.12
CA THR A 56 21.59 -18.34 -2.55
C THR A 56 22.04 -16.89 -2.71
N ASP A 57 23.06 -16.67 -3.52
CA ASP A 57 23.56 -15.32 -3.88
C ASP A 57 22.99 -14.89 -5.23
N HIS A 58 22.25 -13.78 -5.23
CA HIS A 58 21.60 -13.23 -6.42
C HIS A 58 22.53 -12.34 -7.28
N LYS A 59 23.76 -12.10 -6.83
CA LYS A 59 24.83 -11.39 -7.59
C LYS A 59 24.37 -10.04 -8.17
N LEU A 60 23.64 -9.27 -7.37
CA LEU A 60 22.97 -8.04 -7.82
C LEU A 60 23.93 -6.96 -8.34
N ALA A 61 25.19 -6.98 -7.90
CA ALA A 61 26.21 -5.99 -8.24
C ALA A 61 25.81 -4.52 -7.96
N ALA A 62 24.78 -4.31 -7.13
CA ALA A 62 24.23 -3.02 -6.75
C ALA A 62 24.21 -2.92 -5.22
N GLY A 63 24.69 -1.80 -4.68
CA GLY A 63 24.81 -1.59 -3.24
C GLY A 63 26.05 -0.78 -2.83
N PRO A 64 26.28 -0.61 -1.53
CA PRO A 64 25.68 -1.37 -0.43
C PRO A 64 24.22 -1.06 -0.18
N VAL A 65 23.42 -2.07 0.17
CA VAL A 65 22.03 -1.88 0.63
C VAL A 65 22.04 -1.64 2.14
N LYS A 66 21.49 -0.51 2.56
CA LYS A 66 21.50 -0.04 3.96
C LYS A 66 20.18 -0.29 4.69
N ALA A 67 19.08 -0.47 3.97
CA ALA A 67 17.80 -0.87 4.52
C ALA A 67 17.01 -1.68 3.48
N MET A 68 16.21 -2.64 3.95
CA MET A 68 15.35 -3.46 3.12
C MET A 68 13.96 -3.57 3.73
N SER A 69 12.94 -3.72 2.87
CA SER A 69 11.57 -3.96 3.30
C SER A 69 10.83 -4.78 2.26
N VAL A 70 10.23 -5.90 2.67
CA VAL A 70 9.44 -6.76 1.79
C VAL A 70 8.02 -6.19 1.72
N CYS A 71 7.48 -6.11 0.51
CA CYS A 71 6.10 -5.69 0.27
C CYS A 71 5.12 -6.61 1.03
N PRO A 72 4.00 -6.10 1.56
CA PRO A 72 3.03 -6.91 2.31
C PRO A 72 2.55 -8.17 1.60
N ASN A 73 2.59 -8.23 0.27
CA ASN A 73 2.22 -9.43 -0.50
C ASN A 73 3.40 -10.40 -0.78
N GLY A 74 4.60 -10.08 -0.30
CA GLY A 74 5.83 -10.87 -0.46
C GLY A 74 6.46 -10.87 -1.85
N ARG A 75 5.91 -10.14 -2.83
CA ARG A 75 6.34 -10.23 -4.24
C ARG A 75 7.43 -9.24 -4.62
N MET A 76 7.58 -8.17 -3.84
CA MET A 76 8.49 -7.06 -4.14
C MET A 76 9.36 -6.75 -2.92
N LEU A 77 10.58 -6.32 -3.19
CA LEU A 77 11.56 -5.89 -2.20
C LEU A 77 11.94 -4.44 -2.49
N ALA A 78 11.84 -3.60 -1.48
CA ALA A 78 12.37 -2.25 -1.51
C ALA A 78 13.73 -2.24 -0.82
N CYS A 79 14.73 -1.68 -1.48
CA CYS A 79 16.09 -1.52 -1.00
C CYS A 79 16.44 -0.04 -0.98
N PHE A 80 16.99 0.46 0.12
CA PHE A 80 17.65 1.77 0.13
C PHE A 80 19.16 1.58 0.00
N THR A 81 19.74 2.10 -1.08
CA THR A 81 21.16 1.93 -1.37
C THR A 81 22.01 3.02 -0.71
N GLY A 82 23.32 2.75 -0.58
CA GLY A 82 24.27 3.69 -0.01
C GLY A 82 24.44 4.97 -0.82
N GLU A 83 24.05 4.95 -2.10
CA GLU A 83 24.04 6.10 -2.99
C GLU A 83 22.81 6.99 -2.80
N GLY A 84 21.85 6.57 -1.97
CA GLY A 84 20.62 7.32 -1.70
C GLY A 84 19.49 7.04 -2.69
N VAL A 85 19.48 5.85 -3.29
CA VAL A 85 18.45 5.42 -4.24
C VAL A 85 17.52 4.42 -3.56
N VAL A 86 16.22 4.60 -3.76
CA VAL A 86 15.21 3.56 -3.50
C VAL A 86 15.14 2.69 -4.73
N TRP A 87 15.55 1.44 -4.57
CA TRP A 87 15.55 0.45 -5.62
C TRP A 87 14.51 -0.63 -5.30
N VAL A 88 13.58 -0.83 -6.23
CA VAL A 88 12.50 -1.81 -6.09
C VAL A 88 12.70 -2.92 -7.12
N LEU A 89 12.62 -4.15 -6.65
CA LEU A 89 12.79 -5.36 -7.45
C LEU A 89 11.80 -6.45 -7.00
N THR A 90 11.65 -7.50 -7.80
CA THR A 90 10.91 -8.70 -7.37
C THR A 90 11.72 -9.49 -6.34
N THR A 91 11.04 -10.20 -5.43
CA THR A 91 11.70 -11.01 -4.39
C THR A 91 12.42 -12.24 -4.91
N ASP A 92 12.12 -12.67 -6.15
CA ASP A 92 12.90 -13.67 -6.89
C ASP A 92 14.10 -13.07 -7.64
N PHE A 93 14.34 -11.75 -7.50
CA PHE A 93 15.41 -10.99 -8.12
C PHE A 93 15.46 -11.06 -9.66
N SER A 94 14.36 -11.49 -10.29
CA SER A 94 14.29 -11.64 -11.76
C SER A 94 14.06 -10.31 -12.50
N LYS A 95 13.50 -9.29 -11.82
CA LYS A 95 13.15 -8.01 -12.43
C LYS A 95 13.48 -6.82 -11.53
N ASN A 96 14.13 -5.83 -12.13
CA ASN A 96 14.21 -4.48 -11.60
C ASN A 96 12.94 -3.72 -11.99
N LEU A 97 12.22 -3.19 -11.00
CA LEU A 97 10.92 -2.55 -11.19
C LEU A 97 11.04 -1.03 -11.22
N SER A 98 11.84 -0.44 -10.32
CA SER A 98 12.08 1.00 -10.30
C SER A 98 13.33 1.39 -9.53
N GLU A 99 13.88 2.55 -9.87
CA GLU A 99 14.94 3.23 -9.13
C GLU A 99 14.56 4.70 -8.95
N PHE A 100 14.62 5.20 -7.72
CA PHE A 100 14.25 6.56 -7.38
C PHE A 100 15.34 7.24 -6.54
N PRO A 101 16.00 8.30 -7.04
CA PRO A 101 17.01 9.03 -6.28
C PRO A 101 16.35 9.91 -5.22
N THR A 102 16.55 9.59 -3.95
CA THR A 102 15.98 10.34 -2.80
C THR A 102 16.68 11.67 -2.54
N LYS A 103 17.85 11.88 -3.18
CA LYS A 103 18.76 13.02 -2.96
C LYS A 103 19.36 13.07 -1.54
N SER A 104 19.30 11.97 -0.79
CA SER A 104 19.94 11.82 0.52
C SER A 104 20.64 10.48 0.62
N GLN A 105 21.88 10.46 1.10
CA GLN A 105 22.61 9.21 1.39
C GLN A 105 22.42 8.73 2.84
N VAL A 106 21.74 9.53 3.66
CA VAL A 106 21.37 9.18 5.04
C VAL A 106 20.27 8.13 4.97
N PRO A 107 20.45 6.94 5.58
CA PRO A 107 19.41 5.91 5.63
C PRO A 107 18.13 6.43 6.30
N PRO A 108 16.94 6.02 5.81
CA PRO A 108 15.70 6.31 6.50
C PRO A 108 15.66 5.56 7.83
N THR A 109 14.98 6.15 8.82
CA THR A 109 14.71 5.50 10.11
C THR A 109 13.73 4.34 9.94
N GLN A 110 12.78 4.45 9.01
CA GLN A 110 11.91 3.36 8.58
C GLN A 110 11.77 3.35 7.06
N LEU A 111 11.90 2.16 6.46
CA LEU A 111 11.60 1.86 5.07
C LEU A 111 10.45 0.85 5.08
N THR A 112 9.30 1.21 4.52
CA THR A 112 8.10 0.38 4.56
C THR A 112 7.26 0.57 3.30
N TRP A 113 6.07 -0.03 3.27
CA TRP A 113 5.15 -0.01 2.15
C TRP A 113 3.82 0.61 2.56
N CYS A 114 3.17 1.26 1.59
CA CYS A 114 1.77 1.68 1.67
C CYS A 114 0.97 0.84 0.68
N GLY A 115 0.22 -0.13 1.21
CA GLY A 115 -0.37 -1.19 0.41
C GLY A 115 0.69 -2.01 -0.34
N THR A 116 0.42 -2.36 -1.59
CA THR A 116 1.33 -3.20 -2.40
C THR A 116 2.13 -2.45 -3.47
N ASP A 117 1.87 -1.15 -3.63
CA ASP A 117 2.23 -0.43 -4.85
C ASP A 117 3.18 0.76 -4.61
N SER A 118 3.45 1.12 -3.35
CA SER A 118 4.24 2.31 -3.01
C SER A 118 5.16 2.09 -1.83
N VAL A 119 6.37 2.63 -1.94
CA VAL A 119 7.42 2.56 -0.91
C VAL A 119 7.41 3.85 -0.11
N VAL A 120 7.45 3.75 1.21
CA VAL A 120 7.48 4.87 2.14
C VAL A 120 8.77 4.90 2.92
N LEU A 121 9.40 6.07 2.94
CA LEU A 121 10.64 6.36 3.64
C LEU A 121 10.40 7.45 4.65
N TYR A 122 10.92 7.26 5.87
CA TYR A 122 10.81 8.25 6.93
C TYR A 122 12.18 8.67 7.44
N TRP A 123 12.41 9.99 7.46
CA TRP A 123 13.56 10.63 8.08
C TRP A 123 13.10 11.72 9.04
N SER A 124 13.19 11.49 10.35
CA SER A 124 12.96 12.48 11.43
C SER A 124 11.61 13.24 11.40
N LYS A 125 11.39 14.11 10.41
CA LYS A 125 10.19 14.91 10.18
C LYS A 125 9.65 14.85 8.76
N LEU A 126 10.28 14.07 7.89
CA LEU A 126 9.95 13.96 6.48
C LEU A 126 9.54 12.52 6.16
N LEU A 127 8.30 12.36 5.70
CA LEU A 127 7.81 11.13 5.10
C LEU A 127 7.76 11.32 3.59
N LEU A 128 8.44 10.45 2.86
CA LEU A 128 8.45 10.41 1.40
C LEU A 128 7.79 9.12 0.94
N MET A 129 6.72 9.24 0.18
CA MET A 129 6.09 8.12 -0.49
C MET A 129 6.47 8.17 -1.97
N VAL A 130 7.03 7.06 -2.46
CA VAL A 130 7.41 6.85 -3.86
C VAL A 130 6.45 5.82 -4.44
N GLY A 131 5.65 6.26 -5.40
CA GLY A 131 4.72 5.43 -6.13
C GLY A 131 5.38 4.72 -7.32
N PRO A 132 4.58 3.94 -8.07
CA PRO A 132 5.05 3.35 -9.31
C PRO A 132 5.42 4.45 -10.32
N TYR A 133 6.33 4.12 -11.26
CA TYR A 133 6.77 5.03 -12.33
C TYR A 133 7.50 6.30 -11.90
N GLY A 134 7.83 6.45 -10.61
CA GLY A 134 8.63 7.56 -10.10
C GLY A 134 7.83 8.77 -9.63
N ASP A 135 6.50 8.69 -9.63
CA ASP A 135 5.66 9.66 -8.93
C ASP A 135 5.94 9.62 -7.43
N TRP A 136 5.87 10.78 -6.77
CA TRP A 136 6.16 10.86 -5.34
C TRP A 136 5.38 11.98 -4.67
N VAL A 137 5.14 11.80 -3.38
CA VAL A 137 4.54 12.80 -2.50
C VAL A 137 5.31 12.83 -1.19
N LYS A 138 5.40 14.02 -0.58
CA LYS A 138 6.06 14.22 0.71
C LYS A 138 5.09 14.81 1.72
N TYR A 139 5.27 14.40 2.97
CA TYR A 139 4.55 14.90 4.12
C TYR A 139 5.55 15.33 5.18
N SER A 140 5.27 16.45 5.83
CA SER A 140 6.10 16.97 6.91
C SER A 140 5.33 16.86 8.23
N TYR A 141 6.00 16.36 9.25
CA TYR A 141 5.43 16.14 10.57
C TYR A 141 6.27 16.84 11.64
N ASP A 142 5.60 17.39 12.64
CA ASP A 142 6.28 18.07 13.75
C ASP A 142 6.66 17.12 14.89
N GLU A 143 6.02 15.96 14.94
CA GLU A 143 6.23 14.89 15.92
C GLU A 143 6.95 13.68 15.29
N PRO A 144 7.67 12.88 16.10
CA PRO A 144 8.18 11.59 15.66
C PRO A 144 7.06 10.64 15.22
N LEU A 145 7.34 9.82 14.19
CA LEU A 145 6.38 8.89 13.60
C LEU A 145 6.75 7.44 13.91
N CYS A 146 5.72 6.60 13.98
CA CYS A 146 5.83 5.16 13.78
C CYS A 146 4.97 4.74 12.59
N LEU A 147 5.59 4.04 11.64
CA LEU A 147 4.94 3.54 10.43
C LEU A 147 4.60 2.05 10.55
N LEU A 148 3.33 1.69 10.32
CA LEU A 148 2.84 0.31 10.36
C LEU A 148 2.20 -0.06 9.01
N PRO A 149 2.86 -0.88 8.17
CA PRO A 149 2.32 -1.26 6.87
C PRO A 149 1.14 -2.24 7.01
N GLU A 150 0.14 -2.08 6.15
CA GLU A 150 -0.96 -3.04 5.95
C GLU A 150 -1.06 -3.41 4.46
N HIS A 151 -1.90 -4.38 4.11
CA HIS A 151 -2.02 -4.85 2.72
C HIS A 151 -2.59 -3.80 1.76
N ASP A 152 -3.41 -2.89 2.26
CA ASP A 152 -4.17 -1.89 1.51
C ASP A 152 -3.73 -0.45 1.82
N CYS A 153 -3.06 -0.24 2.95
CA CYS A 153 -2.69 1.08 3.44
C CYS A 153 -1.39 1.09 4.25
N LEU A 154 -1.07 2.26 4.80
CA LEU A 154 -0.04 2.47 5.80
C LEU A 154 -0.64 3.28 6.94
N ARG A 155 -0.48 2.83 8.18
CA ARG A 155 -0.80 3.65 9.35
C ARG A 155 0.40 4.49 9.74
N VAL A 156 0.16 5.78 9.95
CA VAL A 156 1.11 6.75 10.49
C VAL A 156 0.65 7.10 11.90
N LEU A 157 1.46 6.76 12.89
CA LEU A 157 1.18 7.01 14.30
C LEU A 157 2.11 8.10 14.84
N THR A 158 1.56 9.06 15.55
CA THR A 158 2.29 10.02 16.39
C THR A 158 1.87 9.85 17.86
N ALA A 159 2.34 10.72 18.76
CA ALA A 159 1.84 10.73 20.13
C ALA A 159 0.41 11.28 20.22
N SER A 160 -0.06 12.02 19.20
CA SER A 160 -1.32 12.75 19.21
C SER A 160 -2.32 12.32 18.13
N THR A 161 -1.86 11.65 17.06
CA THR A 161 -2.65 11.30 15.88
C THR A 161 -2.43 9.86 15.42
N HIS A 162 -3.46 9.34 14.74
CA HIS A 162 -3.41 8.11 13.97
C HIS A 162 -4.02 8.41 12.60
N GLU A 163 -3.19 8.32 11.57
CA GLU A 163 -3.57 8.60 10.19
C GLU A 163 -3.43 7.34 9.34
N ARG A 164 -4.33 7.18 8.36
CA ARG A 164 -4.28 6.10 7.38
C ARG A 164 -3.95 6.69 6.02
N LEU A 165 -2.77 6.36 5.51
CA LEU A 165 -2.36 6.68 4.15
C LEU A 165 -2.73 5.49 3.25
N GLN A 166 -3.51 5.73 2.20
CA GLN A 166 -3.91 4.69 1.26
C GLN A 166 -4.04 5.25 -0.15
N ARG A 167 -3.99 4.37 -1.16
CA ARG A 167 -4.46 4.72 -2.49
C ARG A 167 -5.97 4.98 -2.41
N VAL A 168 -6.45 6.05 -3.05
CA VAL A 168 -7.90 6.31 -3.14
C VAL A 168 -8.59 5.06 -3.73
N PRO A 169 -9.53 4.43 -3.02
CA PRO A 169 -10.24 3.26 -3.51
C PRO A 169 -10.97 3.55 -4.81
N THR A 170 -10.98 2.59 -5.74
CA THR A 170 -11.58 2.78 -7.08
C THR A 170 -13.05 3.15 -6.99
N ALA A 171 -13.82 2.51 -6.10
CA ALA A 171 -15.24 2.83 -5.91
C ALA A 171 -15.45 4.28 -5.46
N CYS A 172 -14.64 4.78 -4.52
CA CYS A 172 -14.67 6.18 -4.10
C CYS A 172 -14.30 7.11 -5.26
N ALA A 173 -13.25 6.81 -6.01
CA ALA A 173 -12.84 7.61 -7.17
C ALA A 173 -13.91 7.63 -8.27
N GLU A 174 -14.62 6.53 -8.50
CA GLU A 174 -15.71 6.46 -9.47
C GLU A 174 -16.93 7.27 -9.06
N VAL A 175 -17.17 7.46 -7.75
CA VAL A 175 -18.37 8.16 -7.26
C VAL A 175 -18.07 9.63 -6.93
N LEU A 176 -16.96 9.91 -6.25
CA LEU A 176 -16.66 11.20 -5.62
C LEU A 176 -15.69 12.08 -6.41
N LYS A 177 -15.08 11.55 -7.48
CA LYS A 177 -14.21 12.36 -8.33
C LYS A 177 -15.04 13.45 -9.01
N LEU A 178 -14.54 14.68 -8.95
CA LEU A 178 -15.16 15.82 -9.62
C LEU A 178 -15.33 15.55 -11.12
N GLY A 179 -16.56 15.73 -11.59
CA GLY A 179 -16.94 15.46 -12.98
C GLY A 179 -17.10 13.98 -13.32
N SER A 180 -17.21 13.09 -12.32
CA SER A 180 -17.58 11.71 -12.58
C SER A 180 -19.00 11.61 -13.11
N CYS A 181 -19.16 10.81 -14.16
CA CYS A 181 -20.46 10.53 -14.78
C CYS A 181 -20.82 9.04 -14.69
N THR A 182 -20.26 8.31 -13.71
CA THR A 182 -20.65 6.92 -13.46
C THR A 182 -22.09 6.86 -12.96
N PRO A 183 -22.82 5.74 -13.15
CA PRO A 183 -24.19 5.61 -12.64
C PRO A 183 -24.30 5.93 -11.13
N ALA A 184 -23.30 5.53 -10.35
CA ALA A 184 -23.27 5.76 -8.90
C ALA A 184 -23.00 7.23 -8.53
N ALA A 185 -22.10 7.91 -9.25
CA ALA A 185 -21.91 9.37 -9.10
C ALA A 185 -23.20 10.13 -9.42
N MET A 186 -23.85 9.78 -10.53
CA MET A 186 -25.10 10.40 -10.96
C MET A 186 -26.26 10.13 -9.99
N LEU A 187 -26.29 8.96 -9.34
CA LEU A 187 -27.28 8.65 -8.30
C LEU A 187 -27.06 9.49 -7.04
N LEU A 188 -25.80 9.68 -6.63
CA LEU A 188 -25.45 10.59 -5.53
C LEU A 188 -25.86 12.03 -5.85
N ASP A 189 -25.56 12.51 -7.06
CA ASP A 189 -25.97 13.84 -7.52
C ASP A 189 -27.50 13.99 -7.56
N ALA A 190 -28.22 12.99 -8.09
CA ALA A 190 -29.68 13.00 -8.12
C ALA A 190 -30.26 13.07 -6.70
N LYS A 191 -29.66 12.37 -5.73
CA LYS A 191 -30.08 12.42 -4.33
C LYS A 191 -29.85 13.80 -3.72
N GLN A 192 -28.69 14.43 -3.97
CA GLN A 192 -28.39 15.77 -3.48
C GLN A 192 -29.31 16.83 -4.10
N LEU A 193 -29.58 16.75 -5.40
CA LEU A 193 -30.54 17.63 -6.09
C LEU A 193 -31.95 17.47 -5.53
N LEU A 194 -32.37 16.25 -5.22
CA LEU A 194 -33.67 15.99 -4.60
C LEU A 194 -33.77 16.64 -3.21
N GLU A 195 -32.73 16.54 -2.39
CA GLU A 195 -32.68 17.20 -1.07
C GLU A 195 -32.72 18.72 -1.18
N ALA A 196 -32.14 19.28 -2.25
CA ALA A 196 -32.20 20.70 -2.57
C ALA A 196 -33.54 21.14 -3.20
N ASN A 197 -34.50 20.23 -3.42
CA ASN A 197 -35.73 20.47 -4.18
C ASN A 197 -35.48 21.00 -5.62
N ASP A 198 -34.37 20.61 -6.26
CA ASP A 198 -34.07 20.96 -7.64
C ASP A 198 -34.77 19.98 -8.61
N PRO A 199 -35.62 20.47 -9.54
CA PRO A 199 -36.33 19.62 -10.51
C PRO A 199 -35.38 18.84 -11.44
N LYS A 200 -34.11 19.23 -11.57
CA LYS A 200 -33.10 18.48 -12.35
C LYS A 200 -32.87 17.07 -11.82
N ALA A 201 -33.19 16.79 -10.56
CA ALA A 201 -33.06 15.47 -9.97
C ALA A 201 -33.75 14.38 -10.80
N ASP A 202 -34.96 14.65 -11.33
CA ASP A 202 -35.72 13.72 -12.17
C ASP A 202 -34.98 13.44 -13.50
N GLY A 203 -34.40 14.47 -14.11
CA GLY A 203 -33.63 14.34 -15.34
C GLY A 203 -32.40 13.46 -15.17
N VAL A 204 -31.62 13.68 -14.10
CA VAL A 204 -30.45 12.86 -13.78
C VAL A 204 -30.86 11.43 -13.48
N LEU A 205 -31.88 11.23 -12.63
CA LEU A 205 -32.36 9.90 -12.29
C LEU A 205 -32.82 9.12 -13.52
N ARG A 206 -33.61 9.73 -14.41
CA ARG A 206 -34.09 9.08 -15.64
C ARG A 206 -32.97 8.59 -16.53
N SER A 207 -31.86 9.33 -16.57
CA SER A 207 -30.70 8.95 -17.39
C SER A 207 -29.98 7.68 -16.89
N ILE A 208 -30.16 7.30 -15.62
CA ILE A 208 -29.54 6.13 -15.00
C ILE A 208 -30.53 5.01 -14.64
N LEU A 209 -31.82 5.12 -15.02
CA LEU A 209 -32.83 4.09 -14.71
C LEU A 209 -32.42 2.68 -15.17
N GLY A 210 -31.80 2.59 -16.35
CA GLY A 210 -31.34 1.30 -16.91
C GLY A 210 -30.14 0.68 -16.18
N SER A 211 -29.40 1.47 -15.40
CA SER A 211 -28.22 1.06 -14.64
C SER A 211 -28.39 1.27 -13.13
N LEU A 212 -29.64 1.41 -12.66
CA LEU A 212 -29.92 1.71 -11.26
C LEU A 212 -29.38 0.66 -10.28
N PRO A 213 -29.41 -0.66 -10.55
CA PRO A 213 -28.77 -1.65 -9.67
C PRO A 213 -27.25 -1.44 -9.53
N GLU A 214 -26.57 -1.13 -10.64
CA GLU A 214 -25.14 -0.83 -10.66
C GLU A 214 -24.83 0.46 -9.88
N ALA A 215 -25.64 1.50 -10.07
CA ALA A 215 -25.52 2.77 -9.36
C ALA A 215 -25.63 2.59 -7.84
N VAL A 216 -26.64 1.84 -7.40
CA VAL A 216 -26.86 1.53 -5.98
C VAL A 216 -25.67 0.77 -5.41
N TRP A 217 -25.20 -0.26 -6.12
CA TRP A 217 -24.05 -1.04 -5.67
C TRP A 217 -22.77 -0.21 -5.61
N GLY A 218 -22.52 0.65 -6.60
CA GLY A 218 -21.36 1.56 -6.60
C GLY A 218 -21.36 2.53 -5.40
N CYS A 219 -22.53 3.09 -5.04
CA CYS A 219 -22.65 3.90 -3.83
C CYS A 219 -22.38 3.09 -2.55
N VAL A 220 -22.87 1.85 -2.46
CA VAL A 220 -22.59 0.96 -1.31
C VAL A 220 -21.11 0.63 -1.21
N LEU A 221 -20.46 0.26 -2.31
CA LEU A 221 -19.03 -0.04 -2.33
C LEU A 221 -18.19 1.18 -1.93
N ALA A 222 -18.50 2.36 -2.45
CA ALA A 222 -17.83 3.59 -2.03
C ALA A 222 -18.07 3.87 -0.54
N ALA A 223 -19.28 3.65 -0.02
CA ALA A 223 -19.57 3.86 1.40
C ALA A 223 -18.78 2.92 2.33
N VAL A 224 -18.49 1.68 1.89
CA VAL A 224 -17.67 0.71 2.65
C VAL A 224 -16.22 1.18 2.79
N GLU A 225 -15.70 1.82 1.75
CA GLU A 225 -14.31 2.29 1.69
C GLU A 225 -14.12 3.68 2.33
N GLU A 226 -15.18 4.49 2.37
CA GLU A 226 -15.14 5.83 2.94
C GLU A 226 -15.01 5.85 4.47
N THR A 227 -14.21 6.79 4.95
CA THR A 227 -13.94 6.99 6.38
C THR A 227 -14.57 8.26 6.94
N ASP A 228 -14.91 9.23 6.08
CA ASP A 228 -15.69 10.38 6.49
C ASP A 228 -17.16 9.99 6.67
N VAL A 229 -17.66 10.18 7.90
CA VAL A 229 -19.02 9.76 8.28
C VAL A 229 -20.08 10.50 7.46
N GLY A 230 -19.85 11.76 7.11
CA GLY A 230 -20.78 12.56 6.31
C GLY A 230 -20.90 12.04 4.88
N LEU A 231 -19.78 11.78 4.23
CA LEU A 231 -19.73 11.17 2.90
C LEU A 231 -20.32 9.76 2.90
N GLN A 232 -19.98 8.94 3.89
CA GLN A 232 -20.54 7.59 4.03
C GLN A 232 -22.07 7.63 4.16
N GLN A 233 -22.62 8.54 4.97
CA GLN A 233 -24.07 8.72 5.09
C GLN A 233 -24.71 9.19 3.77
N ALA A 234 -24.08 10.13 3.06
CA ALA A 234 -24.59 10.62 1.78
C ALA A 234 -24.63 9.49 0.72
N LEU A 235 -23.59 8.66 0.66
CA LEU A 235 -23.50 7.51 -0.23
C LEU A 235 -24.58 6.46 0.10
N LEU A 236 -24.77 6.14 1.38
CA LEU A 236 -25.81 5.20 1.81
C LEU A 236 -27.23 5.76 1.57
N ALA A 237 -27.43 7.06 1.74
CA ALA A 237 -28.70 7.72 1.44
C ALA A 237 -29.02 7.67 -0.06
N ALA A 238 -28.02 7.87 -0.92
CA ALA A 238 -28.17 7.72 -2.37
C ALA A 238 -28.48 6.27 -2.76
N ALA A 239 -27.78 5.29 -2.18
CA ALA A 239 -28.04 3.88 -2.40
C ALA A 239 -29.46 3.49 -1.97
N SER A 240 -29.90 3.92 -0.78
CA SER A 240 -31.27 3.68 -0.29
C SER A 240 -32.33 4.32 -1.19
N TYR A 241 -32.05 5.52 -1.72
CA TYR A 241 -32.94 6.20 -2.66
C TYR A 241 -33.09 5.42 -3.97
N GLY A 242 -31.98 5.01 -4.59
CA GLY A 242 -32.01 4.19 -5.79
C GLY A 242 -32.69 2.84 -5.55
N HIS A 243 -32.44 2.20 -4.40
CA HIS A 243 -33.06 0.92 -4.06
C HIS A 243 -34.59 1.00 -3.96
N ALA A 244 -35.13 2.06 -3.35
CA ALA A 244 -36.57 2.27 -3.24
C ALA A 244 -37.27 2.43 -4.60
N LEU A 245 -36.53 2.83 -5.64
CA LEU A 245 -37.01 3.02 -7.01
C LEU A 245 -36.92 1.75 -7.86
N MET A 246 -36.08 0.78 -7.49
CA MET A 246 -36.00 -0.52 -8.19
C MET A 246 -37.24 -1.40 -7.97
N GLY A 247 -37.97 -1.19 -6.87
CA GLY A 247 -39.18 -1.95 -6.51
C GLY A 247 -40.48 -1.36 -7.04
N ARG A 248 -40.42 -0.35 -7.92
CA ARG A 248 -41.56 0.32 -8.54
C ARG A 248 -41.56 0.10 -10.05
#